data_AF-A0A0F9NE29-F1
#
_entry.id   AF-A0A0F9NE29-F1
#
_cell.length_a   1.000
_cell.length_b   1.000
_cell.length_c   1.000
_cell.angle_alpha   90.00
_cell.angle_beta   90.00
_cell.angle_gamma   90.00
#
_symmetry.space_group_name_H-M   'P 1'
#
loop_
_entity.id
_entity.type
_entity.pdbx_description
1 polymer ?
#
loop_
_entity_poly.entity_id
_entity_poly.type
_entity_poly.pdbx_seq_one_letter_code
_entity_poly.pdbx_strand_id
1 'polypeptide(L)'
;ASDKNIKSKTAASADLFAANATDQALIRADFDGWITAQVDEVFTNWEINASAGVAGQLPQGERVRYVNAQGLEYNQIINKGLIGALTLDQIVNNYLSTAVLDEGDNRANNDAGTVEEGQSYTAMEHKWDEAYGYLFGLNTNTANPVTGENNGDRFLGSYIGQVAADPDFSDLITASYEAFKKGRAAIVAKDYALRDEQAEIIQSKLALVPSVRGVFYLQSGKAALAEEVPDYGGGFHALSEAFGFIYSLQFVKNTATGTAYYSKTEIDALLAQLVGDGENGLWDVTSETLDDISENIATRFGFTVEMAASETE
;
A
#
# COMPACT_ATOMS: atom_id res chain seq x y z
N ALA A 1 19.28 -17.61 11.84
CA ALA A 1 17.96 -17.14 11.40
C ALA A 1 18.04 -15.62 11.27
N SER A 2 17.44 -15.05 10.22
CA SER A 2 17.33 -13.59 10.06
C SER A 2 16.58 -12.99 11.24
N ASP A 3 16.99 -11.82 11.72
CA ASP A 3 16.29 -10.99 12.71
C ASP A 3 15.11 -10.21 12.12
N LYS A 4 15.06 -10.10 10.78
CA LYS A 4 13.96 -9.50 10.02
C LYS A 4 12.62 -10.17 10.36
N ASN A 5 11.67 -9.36 10.82
CA ASN A 5 10.26 -9.71 10.99
C ASN A 5 9.36 -8.56 10.48
N ILE A 6 8.06 -8.83 10.29
CA ILE A 6 7.10 -7.84 9.74
C ILE A 6 7.18 -6.52 10.52
N LYS A 7 7.08 -6.57 11.85
CA LYS A 7 7.09 -5.39 12.71
C LYS A 7 8.37 -4.56 12.58
N SER A 8 9.54 -5.19 12.50
CA SER A 8 10.83 -4.50 12.32
C SER A 8 10.95 -3.80 10.97
N LYS A 9 10.14 -4.22 9.98
CA LYS A 9 10.14 -3.68 8.60
C LYS A 9 8.96 -2.76 8.31
N THR A 10 7.94 -2.73 9.18
CA THR A 10 6.82 -1.77 9.13
C THR A 10 7.30 -0.38 9.58
N ALA A 11 6.98 0.64 8.78
CA ALA A 11 7.34 2.05 9.01
C ALA A 11 8.83 2.20 9.34
N ALA A 12 9.69 1.61 8.50
CA ALA A 12 11.10 1.42 8.80
C ALA A 12 12.03 2.05 7.76
N SER A 13 11.49 2.83 6.82
CA SER A 13 12.28 3.51 5.82
C SER A 13 13.20 4.60 6.36
N ALA A 14 14.34 4.76 5.71
CA ALA A 14 15.29 5.82 6.00
C ALA A 14 14.66 7.21 5.81
N ASP A 15 13.98 7.45 4.68
CA ASP A 15 13.51 8.80 4.35
C ASP A 15 12.44 9.32 5.31
N LEU A 16 11.52 8.46 5.76
CA LEU A 16 10.41 8.89 6.62
C LEU A 16 10.73 8.72 8.11
N PHE A 17 11.46 7.67 8.50
CA PHE A 17 11.51 7.25 9.90
C PHE A 17 12.89 7.27 10.55
N ALA A 18 13.99 7.54 9.81
CA ALA A 18 15.31 7.67 10.44
C ALA A 18 15.36 8.79 11.50
N ALA A 19 14.61 9.88 11.28
CA ALA A 19 14.51 11.01 12.20
C ALA A 19 13.12 11.16 12.86
N ASN A 20 12.18 10.24 12.60
CA ASN A 20 10.80 10.32 13.08
C ASN A 20 10.39 9.04 13.84
N ALA A 21 11.05 8.82 14.98
CA ALA A 21 10.76 7.68 15.85
C ALA A 21 9.35 7.74 16.46
N THR A 22 8.77 8.93 16.58
CA THR A 22 7.43 9.14 17.14
C THR A 22 6.36 8.53 16.24
N ASP A 23 6.31 8.94 14.96
CA ASP A 23 5.29 8.42 14.04
C ASP A 23 5.53 6.94 13.75
N GLN A 24 6.78 6.49 13.67
CA GLN A 24 7.10 5.06 13.57
C GLN A 24 6.48 4.26 14.72
N ALA A 25 6.62 4.73 15.97
CA ALA A 25 6.08 4.05 17.14
C ALA A 25 4.55 4.04 17.12
N LEU A 26 3.91 5.15 16.74
CA LEU A 26 2.45 5.24 16.63
C LEU A 26 1.92 4.30 15.54
N ILE A 27 2.52 4.30 14.35
CA ILE A 27 2.10 3.42 13.26
C ILE A 27 2.20 1.94 13.65
N ARG A 28 3.32 1.54 14.29
CA ARG A 28 3.48 0.16 14.77
C ARG A 28 2.46 -0.19 15.86
N ALA A 29 2.11 0.78 16.71
CA ALA A 29 1.07 0.62 17.72
C ALA A 29 -0.33 0.48 17.09
N ASP A 30 -0.62 1.17 15.98
CA ASP A 30 -1.87 0.99 15.23
C ASP A 30 -2.01 -0.47 14.76
N PHE A 31 -0.97 -1.03 14.12
CA PHE A 31 -0.97 -2.43 13.68
C PHE A 31 -1.07 -3.43 14.84
N ASP A 32 -0.31 -3.22 15.92
CA ASP A 32 -0.43 -4.06 17.13
C ASP A 32 -1.88 -4.00 17.67
N GLY A 33 -2.46 -2.80 17.72
CA GLY A 33 -3.81 -2.54 18.18
C GLY A 33 -4.86 -3.27 17.35
N TRP A 34 -4.80 -3.20 16.02
CA TRP A 34 -5.73 -3.93 15.14
C TRP A 34 -5.61 -5.45 15.29
N ILE A 35 -4.39 -5.98 15.48
CA ILE A 35 -4.17 -7.40 15.72
C ILE A 35 -4.81 -7.82 17.04
N THR A 36 -4.62 -7.04 18.10
CA THR A 36 -5.25 -7.29 19.40
C THR A 36 -6.78 -7.19 19.31
N ALA A 37 -7.31 -6.15 18.66
CA ALA A 37 -8.75 -5.95 18.51
C ALA A 37 -9.44 -7.06 17.70
N GLN A 38 -8.75 -7.63 16.69
CA GLN A 38 -9.24 -8.82 15.98
C GLN A 38 -9.49 -10.01 16.93
N VAL A 39 -8.64 -10.18 17.95
CA VAL A 39 -8.80 -11.24 18.96
C VAL A 39 -9.88 -10.88 19.97
N ASP A 40 -9.83 -9.66 20.51
CA ASP A 40 -10.64 -9.27 21.66
C ASP A 40 -12.10 -8.95 21.27
N GLU A 41 -12.32 -8.39 20.08
CA GLU A 41 -13.64 -7.93 19.63
C GLU A 41 -14.31 -8.91 18.67
N VAL A 42 -13.55 -9.48 17.73
CA VAL A 42 -14.14 -10.27 16.63
C VAL A 42 -14.17 -11.75 16.95
N PHE A 43 -13.05 -12.35 17.40
CA PHE A 43 -13.04 -13.78 17.74
C PHE A 43 -13.95 -14.14 18.91
N THR A 44 -14.16 -13.21 19.85
CA THR A 44 -15.10 -13.38 20.97
C THR A 44 -16.57 -13.39 20.52
N ASN A 45 -16.87 -12.77 19.37
CA ASN A 45 -18.21 -12.66 18.78
C ASN A 45 -18.37 -13.48 17.49
N TRP A 46 -17.54 -14.48 17.27
CA TRP A 46 -17.45 -15.24 16.00
C TRP A 46 -18.79 -15.82 15.52
N GLU A 47 -19.62 -16.29 16.45
CA GLU A 47 -20.93 -16.91 16.15
C GLU A 47 -22.09 -15.91 16.25
N ILE A 48 -21.82 -14.64 16.54
CA ILE A 48 -22.84 -13.59 16.72
C ILE A 48 -23.06 -12.86 15.40
N ASN A 49 -24.32 -12.64 15.02
CA ASN A 49 -24.62 -11.80 13.86
C ASN A 49 -24.27 -10.34 14.18
N ALA A 50 -23.46 -9.72 13.33
CA ALA A 50 -23.11 -8.32 13.50
C ALA A 50 -24.34 -7.43 13.29
N SER A 51 -24.36 -6.31 14.01
CA SER A 51 -25.30 -5.20 13.83
C SER A 51 -24.62 -3.91 14.28
N ALA A 52 -25.24 -2.75 14.07
CA ALA A 52 -24.71 -1.47 14.56
C ALA A 52 -24.36 -1.56 16.06
N GLY A 53 -23.09 -1.31 16.39
CA GLY A 53 -22.56 -1.40 17.76
C GLY A 53 -22.25 -2.82 18.26
N VAL A 54 -22.41 -3.86 17.43
CA VAL A 54 -22.18 -5.27 17.77
C VAL A 54 -21.26 -5.92 16.75
N ALA A 55 -20.05 -6.29 17.17
CA ALA A 55 -19.12 -7.07 16.36
C ALA A 55 -19.67 -8.48 16.08
N GLY A 56 -19.26 -9.08 14.96
CA GLY A 56 -19.70 -10.43 14.61
C GLY A 56 -19.60 -10.74 13.12
N GLN A 57 -20.38 -11.74 12.70
CA GLN A 57 -20.45 -12.20 11.32
C GLN A 57 -21.50 -11.44 10.49
N LEU A 58 -21.14 -11.12 9.23
CA LEU A 58 -22.03 -10.61 8.20
C LEU A 58 -22.03 -11.55 6.99
N PRO A 59 -23.21 -11.90 6.45
CA PRO A 59 -23.27 -12.67 5.21
C PRO A 59 -22.81 -11.82 4.02
N GLN A 60 -22.10 -12.45 3.08
CA GLN A 60 -21.81 -11.90 1.75
C GLN A 60 -21.94 -13.03 0.72
N GLY A 61 -23.15 -13.23 0.19
CA GLY A 61 -23.48 -14.40 -0.63
C GLY A 61 -23.21 -15.71 0.13
N GLU A 62 -22.35 -16.57 -0.41
CA GLU A 62 -21.92 -17.83 0.24
C GLU A 62 -20.77 -17.65 1.24
N ARG A 63 -20.21 -16.44 1.34
CA ARG A 63 -19.09 -16.12 2.25
C ARG A 63 -19.59 -15.45 3.52
N VAL A 64 -18.74 -15.47 4.53
CA VAL A 64 -18.96 -14.79 5.80
C VAL A 64 -17.84 -13.79 6.01
N ARG A 65 -18.22 -12.56 6.37
CA ARG A 65 -17.33 -11.47 6.78
C ARG A 65 -17.36 -11.32 8.28
N TYR A 66 -16.26 -10.86 8.86
CA TYR A 66 -16.14 -10.70 10.31
C TYR A 66 -15.69 -9.29 10.63
N VAL A 67 -16.60 -8.53 11.22
CA VAL A 67 -16.45 -7.10 11.42
C VAL A 67 -16.47 -6.75 12.91
N ASN A 68 -15.81 -5.65 13.27
CA ASN A 68 -15.97 -5.04 14.58
C ASN A 68 -17.33 -4.33 14.71
N ALA A 69 -17.59 -3.72 15.87
CA ALA A 69 -18.85 -3.01 16.15
C ALA A 69 -19.13 -1.83 15.20
N GLN A 70 -18.10 -1.29 14.55
CA GLN A 70 -18.17 -0.21 13.57
C GLN A 70 -18.26 -0.70 12.12
N GLY A 71 -18.32 -2.02 11.90
CA GLY A 71 -18.36 -2.59 10.55
C GLY A 71 -16.99 -2.81 9.90
N LEU A 72 -15.88 -2.57 10.58
CA LEU A 72 -14.54 -2.73 10.01
C LEU A 72 -14.01 -4.16 10.10
N GLU A 73 -13.43 -4.67 9.02
CA GLU A 73 -12.67 -5.91 8.97
C GLU A 73 -11.17 -5.65 9.26
N TYR A 74 -10.71 -5.96 10.49
CA TYR A 74 -9.31 -5.72 10.88
C TYR A 74 -8.30 -6.45 9.98
N ASN A 75 -8.62 -7.66 9.49
CA ASN A 75 -7.74 -8.37 8.56
C ASN A 75 -7.50 -7.60 7.24
N GLN A 76 -8.49 -6.85 6.73
CA GLN A 76 -8.32 -6.02 5.54
C GLN A 76 -7.49 -4.78 5.87
N ILE A 77 -7.79 -4.09 6.98
CA ILE A 77 -7.04 -2.91 7.42
C ILE A 77 -5.56 -3.25 7.59
N ILE A 78 -5.25 -4.35 8.30
CA ILE A 78 -3.86 -4.80 8.53
C ILE A 78 -3.20 -5.13 7.20
N ASN A 79 -3.84 -5.93 6.35
CA ASN A 79 -3.22 -6.38 5.11
C ASN A 79 -2.97 -5.20 4.15
N LYS A 80 -3.98 -4.36 3.88
CA LYS A 80 -3.80 -3.22 2.96
C LYS A 80 -2.91 -2.15 3.58
N GLY A 81 -3.00 -1.90 4.88
CA GLY A 81 -2.08 -1.00 5.57
C GLY A 81 -0.62 -1.42 5.43
N LEU A 82 -0.32 -2.73 5.48
CA LEU A 82 1.03 -3.25 5.25
C LEU A 82 1.50 -3.10 3.79
N ILE A 83 0.60 -2.96 2.82
CA ILE A 83 1.02 -2.64 1.44
C ILE A 83 1.75 -1.29 1.42
N GLY A 84 1.23 -0.28 2.11
CA GLY A 84 1.91 0.99 2.31
C GLY A 84 3.09 0.88 3.26
N ALA A 85 2.81 0.48 4.51
CA ALA A 85 3.73 0.60 5.63
C ALA A 85 4.92 -0.37 5.58
N LEU A 86 4.83 -1.45 4.80
CA LEU A 86 5.88 -2.45 4.66
C LEU A 86 6.40 -2.52 3.22
N THR A 87 5.56 -2.85 2.24
CA THR A 87 6.08 -3.14 0.90
C THR A 87 6.44 -1.87 0.14
N LEU A 88 5.53 -0.89 0.09
CA LEU A 88 5.76 0.36 -0.62
C LEU A 88 6.86 1.17 0.08
N ASP A 89 6.76 1.34 1.40
CA ASP A 89 7.73 2.10 2.21
C ASP A 89 9.17 1.60 2.01
N GLN A 90 9.37 0.28 2.02
CA GLN A 90 10.70 -0.30 1.79
C GLN A 90 11.20 -0.03 0.37
N ILE A 91 10.34 0.00 -0.64
CA ILE A 91 10.76 0.33 -2.02
C ILE A 91 11.08 1.83 -2.12
N VAL A 92 10.08 2.69 -1.91
CA VAL A 92 10.10 4.08 -2.38
C VAL A 92 10.80 5.04 -1.43
N ASN A 93 10.77 4.75 -0.12
CA ASN A 93 11.35 5.61 0.91
C ASN A 93 12.65 5.04 1.51
N ASN A 94 13.02 3.81 1.13
CA ASN A 94 14.21 3.14 1.67
C ASN A 94 15.15 2.71 0.55
N TYR A 95 14.89 1.59 -0.11
CA TYR A 95 15.88 0.96 -1.00
C TYR A 95 16.17 1.75 -2.28
N LEU A 96 15.23 2.55 -2.75
CA LEU A 96 15.44 3.48 -3.87
C LEU A 96 15.88 4.89 -3.43
N SER A 97 16.02 5.14 -2.13
CA SER A 97 16.49 6.43 -1.63
C SER A 97 18.00 6.56 -1.82
N THR A 98 18.47 7.76 -2.21
CA THR A 98 19.89 8.09 -2.21
C THR A 98 20.50 8.04 -0.81
N ALA A 99 19.72 8.27 0.25
CA ALA A 99 20.17 8.11 1.64
C ALA A 99 20.61 6.67 1.95
N VAL A 100 20.09 5.67 1.21
CA VAL A 100 20.41 4.26 1.35
C VAL A 100 21.34 3.78 0.23
N LEU A 101 21.09 4.18 -1.02
CA LEU A 101 21.91 3.78 -2.17
C LEU A 101 23.33 4.34 -2.07
N ASP A 102 23.48 5.61 -1.67
CA ASP A 102 24.77 6.30 -1.55
C ASP A 102 25.30 6.32 -0.09
N GLU A 103 24.71 5.52 0.80
CA GLU A 103 25.14 5.41 2.21
C GLU A 103 26.59 4.93 2.35
N GLY A 104 27.35 5.57 3.25
CA GLY A 104 28.73 5.15 3.56
C GLY A 104 29.61 5.11 2.32
N ASP A 105 30.28 3.98 2.09
CA ASP A 105 31.17 3.78 0.95
C ASP A 105 30.46 3.15 -0.26
N ASN A 106 29.13 3.00 -0.25
CA ASN A 106 28.40 2.29 -1.31
C ASN A 106 28.73 2.76 -2.73
N ARG A 107 28.75 4.09 -2.94
CA ARG A 107 29.08 4.67 -4.25
C ARG A 107 30.53 4.43 -4.62
N ALA A 108 31.46 4.67 -3.69
CA ALA A 108 32.90 4.45 -3.93
C ALA A 108 33.20 2.97 -4.23
N ASN A 109 32.56 2.05 -3.50
CA ASN A 109 32.66 0.61 -3.72
C ASN A 109 32.08 0.23 -5.09
N ASN A 110 30.94 0.80 -5.49
CA ASN A 110 30.37 0.58 -6.82
C ASN A 110 31.28 1.11 -7.95
N ASP A 111 31.85 2.31 -7.77
CA ASP A 111 32.82 2.88 -8.70
C ASP A 111 34.09 2.02 -8.83
N ALA A 112 34.53 1.40 -7.74
CA ALA A 112 35.68 0.49 -7.73
C ALA A 112 35.35 -0.94 -8.19
N GLY A 113 34.07 -1.29 -8.35
CA GLY A 113 33.63 -2.67 -8.59
C GLY A 113 33.88 -3.59 -7.39
N THR A 114 33.92 -3.03 -6.18
CA THR A 114 34.08 -3.79 -4.93
C THR A 114 32.76 -4.45 -4.56
N VAL A 115 32.74 -5.77 -4.63
CA VAL A 115 31.58 -6.60 -4.26
C VAL A 115 31.56 -6.88 -2.76
N GLU A 116 30.36 -7.17 -2.24
CA GLU A 116 30.18 -7.65 -0.87
C GLU A 116 30.91 -8.99 -0.67
N GLU A 117 31.34 -9.27 0.57
CA GLU A 117 32.14 -10.46 0.86
C GLU A 117 31.40 -11.75 0.47
N GLY A 118 32.02 -12.52 -0.43
CA GLY A 118 31.46 -13.78 -0.95
C GLY A 118 30.30 -13.61 -1.93
N GLN A 119 30.01 -12.39 -2.39
CA GLN A 119 28.92 -12.09 -3.31
C GLN A 119 29.42 -11.68 -4.69
N SER A 120 28.50 -11.71 -5.66
CA SER A 120 28.76 -11.27 -7.04
C SER A 120 28.26 -9.86 -7.34
N TYR A 121 27.84 -9.12 -6.32
CA TYR A 121 27.21 -7.80 -6.43
C TYR A 121 27.82 -6.82 -5.43
N THR A 122 27.75 -5.54 -5.76
CA THR A 122 28.06 -4.45 -4.81
C THR A 122 26.89 -4.21 -3.86
N ALA A 123 27.11 -3.50 -2.76
CA ALA A 123 26.04 -3.14 -1.82
C ALA A 123 24.90 -2.34 -2.50
N MET A 124 25.24 -1.42 -3.41
CA MET A 124 24.25 -0.58 -4.11
C MET A 124 23.40 -1.42 -5.05
N GLU A 125 24.03 -2.34 -5.77
CA GLU A 125 23.34 -3.30 -6.63
C GLU A 125 22.37 -4.16 -5.83
N HIS A 126 22.81 -4.69 -4.68
CA HIS A 126 21.96 -5.51 -3.81
C HIS A 126 20.75 -4.73 -3.28
N LYS A 127 20.96 -3.48 -2.82
CA LYS A 127 19.89 -2.61 -2.32
C LYS A 127 18.84 -2.34 -3.41
N TRP A 128 19.27 -2.09 -4.65
CA TRP A 128 18.36 -1.95 -5.79
C TRP A 128 17.58 -3.24 -6.09
N ASP A 129 18.26 -4.39 -6.03
CA ASP A 129 17.65 -5.70 -6.24
C ASP A 129 16.66 -6.08 -5.10
N GLU A 130 16.91 -5.64 -3.86
CA GLU A 130 15.96 -5.77 -2.75
C GLU A 130 14.67 -4.97 -3.03
N ALA A 131 14.76 -3.73 -3.55
CA ALA A 131 13.59 -2.95 -3.97
C ALA A 131 12.77 -3.69 -5.03
N TYR A 132 13.44 -4.26 -6.04
CA TYR A 132 12.78 -5.10 -7.05
C TYR A 132 12.08 -6.31 -6.43
N GLY A 133 12.73 -6.96 -5.47
CA GLY A 133 12.20 -8.13 -4.75
C GLY A 133 10.91 -7.85 -3.98
N TYR A 134 10.75 -6.66 -3.38
CA TYR A 134 9.51 -6.27 -2.69
C TYR A 134 8.30 -6.15 -3.62
N LEU A 135 8.52 -5.91 -4.92
CA LEU A 135 7.44 -5.79 -5.91
C LEU A 135 7.22 -7.07 -6.71
N PHE A 136 8.30 -7.71 -7.15
CA PHE A 136 8.26 -8.80 -8.13
C PHE A 136 8.84 -10.13 -7.60
N GLY A 137 9.33 -10.18 -6.35
CA GLY A 137 10.02 -11.34 -5.80
C GLY A 137 9.15 -12.59 -5.63
N LEU A 138 7.82 -12.44 -5.65
CA LEU A 138 6.85 -13.55 -5.58
C LEU A 138 6.26 -13.91 -6.96
N ASN A 139 6.71 -13.27 -8.04
CA ASN A 139 6.20 -13.54 -9.37
C ASN A 139 6.67 -14.90 -9.88
N THR A 140 5.77 -15.66 -10.50
CA THR A 140 6.11 -16.99 -11.06
C THR A 140 6.97 -16.93 -12.30
N ASN A 141 6.81 -15.88 -13.10
CA ASN A 141 7.61 -15.67 -14.28
C ASN A 141 8.78 -14.73 -13.94
N THR A 142 9.85 -15.32 -13.41
CA THR A 142 11.05 -14.58 -13.03
C THR A 142 11.76 -13.91 -14.23
N ALA A 143 11.46 -14.32 -15.47
CA ALA A 143 12.03 -13.73 -16.67
C ALA A 143 11.24 -12.50 -17.18
N ASN A 144 9.93 -12.47 -16.93
CA ASN A 144 9.07 -11.32 -17.23
C ASN A 144 7.91 -11.25 -16.22
N PRO A 145 8.06 -10.49 -15.12
CA PRO A 145 7.04 -10.42 -14.09
C PRO A 145 5.81 -9.62 -14.52
N VAL A 146 5.86 -8.89 -15.64
CA VAL A 146 4.74 -8.11 -16.18
C VAL A 146 3.61 -9.02 -16.68
N THR A 147 3.95 -10.19 -17.24
CA THR A 147 2.98 -11.13 -17.81
C THR A 147 2.76 -12.37 -16.93
N GLY A 148 3.45 -12.46 -15.79
CA GLY A 148 3.33 -13.57 -14.87
C GLY A 148 2.19 -13.37 -13.88
N GLU A 149 1.50 -14.45 -13.53
CA GLU A 149 0.63 -14.44 -12.36
C GLU A 149 1.50 -14.21 -11.11
N ASN A 150 1.11 -13.20 -10.31
CA ASN A 150 1.67 -12.97 -8.98
C ASN A 150 1.10 -14.01 -8.00
N ASN A 151 1.45 -15.27 -8.27
CA ASN A 151 0.90 -16.53 -7.75
C ASN A 151 1.06 -16.66 -6.22
N GLY A 152 0.24 -15.93 -5.48
CA GLY A 152 0.24 -15.90 -4.03
C GLY A 152 0.72 -14.59 -3.41
N ASP A 153 1.14 -13.59 -4.20
CA ASP A 153 1.31 -12.25 -3.65
C ASP A 153 -0.07 -11.69 -3.26
N ARG A 154 -0.18 -11.24 -2.01
CA ARG A 154 -1.38 -10.59 -1.47
C ARG A 154 -1.12 -9.14 -1.07
N PHE A 155 0.05 -8.60 -1.46
CA PHE A 155 0.52 -7.25 -1.23
C PHE A 155 0.66 -6.47 -2.56
N LEU A 156 1.65 -5.58 -2.66
CA LEU A 156 1.79 -4.58 -3.72
C LEU A 156 1.84 -5.17 -5.13
N GLY A 157 2.51 -6.31 -5.34
CA GLY A 157 2.59 -6.94 -6.65
C GLY A 157 1.24 -7.44 -7.17
N SER A 158 0.32 -7.85 -6.30
CA SER A 158 -1.05 -8.16 -6.74
C SER A 158 -1.79 -6.92 -7.21
N TYR A 159 -1.69 -5.83 -6.44
CA TYR A 159 -2.45 -4.61 -6.69
C TYR A 159 -1.92 -3.77 -7.84
N ILE A 160 -0.61 -3.79 -8.10
CA ILE A 160 -0.05 -3.11 -9.29
C ILE A 160 -0.63 -3.72 -10.58
N GLY A 161 -0.82 -5.05 -10.61
CA GLY A 161 -1.43 -5.74 -11.75
C GLY A 161 -2.92 -5.45 -11.89
N GLN A 162 -3.65 -5.40 -10.78
CA GLN A 162 -5.07 -5.03 -10.78
C GLN A 162 -5.29 -3.60 -11.26
N VAL A 163 -4.48 -2.64 -10.80
CA VAL A 163 -4.56 -1.25 -11.28
C VAL A 163 -4.19 -1.18 -12.77
N ALA A 164 -3.15 -1.89 -13.20
CA ALA A 164 -2.74 -1.89 -14.61
C ALA A 164 -3.71 -2.66 -15.56
N ALA A 165 -4.73 -3.34 -15.03
CA ALA A 165 -5.79 -3.90 -15.86
C ALA A 165 -6.73 -2.81 -16.40
N ASP A 166 -6.81 -1.68 -15.70
CA ASP A 166 -7.53 -0.50 -16.15
C ASP A 166 -6.76 0.21 -17.29
N PRO A 167 -7.40 0.48 -18.44
CA PRO A 167 -6.78 1.23 -19.54
C PRO A 167 -6.13 2.56 -19.13
N ASP A 168 -6.72 3.28 -18.17
CA ASP A 168 -6.25 4.57 -17.68
C ASP A 168 -4.91 4.47 -16.91
N PHE A 169 -4.57 3.28 -16.42
CA PHE A 169 -3.34 3.02 -15.65
C PHE A 169 -2.51 1.85 -16.22
N SER A 170 -2.78 1.45 -17.46
CA SER A 170 -2.21 0.24 -18.08
C SER A 170 -0.68 0.22 -18.22
N ASP A 171 -0.04 1.38 -18.23
CA ASP A 171 1.42 1.49 -18.36
C ASP A 171 2.17 1.21 -17.05
N LEU A 172 1.48 1.17 -15.92
CA LEU A 172 2.07 1.29 -14.58
C LEU A 172 3.02 0.14 -14.25
N ILE A 173 2.62 -1.10 -14.50
CA ILE A 173 3.45 -2.29 -14.26
C ILE A 173 4.64 -2.37 -15.23
N THR A 174 4.42 -2.07 -16.52
CA THR A 174 5.47 -2.15 -17.56
C THR A 174 6.52 -1.06 -17.36
N ALA A 175 6.08 0.18 -17.10
CA ALA A 175 6.97 1.31 -16.85
C ALA A 175 7.82 1.06 -15.58
N SER A 176 7.22 0.52 -14.52
CA SER A 176 7.96 0.17 -13.30
C SER A 176 9.02 -0.90 -13.57
N TYR A 177 8.67 -1.96 -14.29
CA TYR A 177 9.62 -3.04 -14.63
C TYR A 177 10.80 -2.55 -15.48
N GLU A 178 10.52 -1.76 -16.53
CA GLU A 178 11.57 -1.21 -17.39
C GLU A 178 12.46 -0.21 -16.64
N ALA A 179 11.89 0.59 -15.75
CA ALA A 179 12.66 1.49 -14.89
C ALA A 179 13.58 0.71 -13.93
N PHE A 180 13.11 -0.39 -13.32
CA PHE A 180 13.98 -1.25 -12.50
C PHE A 180 15.15 -1.81 -13.30
N LYS A 181 14.92 -2.33 -14.50
CA LYS A 181 15.97 -2.86 -15.38
C LYS A 181 16.96 -1.78 -15.78
N LYS A 182 16.46 -0.63 -16.24
CA LYS A 182 17.29 0.49 -16.71
C LYS A 182 18.10 1.10 -15.58
N GLY A 183 17.52 1.25 -14.38
CA GLY A 183 18.23 1.75 -13.21
C GLY A 183 19.29 0.77 -12.71
N ARG A 184 19.01 -0.54 -12.74
CA ARG A 184 20.02 -1.56 -12.42
C ARG A 184 21.21 -1.53 -13.38
N ALA A 185 20.94 -1.36 -14.68
CA ALA A 185 21.98 -1.21 -15.70
C ALA A 185 22.77 0.11 -15.54
N ALA A 186 22.09 1.19 -15.15
CA ALA A 186 22.71 2.47 -14.85
C ALA A 186 23.69 2.37 -13.66
N ILE A 187 23.35 1.63 -12.61
CA ILE A 187 24.25 1.35 -11.48
C ILE A 187 25.54 0.65 -11.96
N VAL A 188 25.42 -0.39 -12.82
CA VAL A 188 26.60 -1.08 -13.40
C VAL A 188 27.45 -0.11 -14.23
N ALA A 189 26.80 0.75 -15.00
CA ALA A 189 27.45 1.75 -15.84
C ALA A 189 27.99 2.95 -15.06
N LYS A 190 27.71 3.04 -13.74
CA LYS A 190 28.04 4.18 -12.87
C LYS A 190 27.35 5.48 -13.30
N ASP A 191 26.24 5.37 -14.01
CA ASP A 191 25.39 6.49 -14.40
C ASP A 191 24.36 6.76 -13.31
N TYR A 192 24.80 7.43 -12.26
CA TYR A 192 23.97 7.69 -11.08
C TYR A 192 22.84 8.69 -11.35
N ALA A 193 23.00 9.57 -12.33
CA ALA A 193 21.93 10.48 -12.74
C ALA A 193 20.78 9.68 -13.38
N LEU A 194 21.10 8.74 -14.26
CA LEU A 194 20.10 7.86 -14.87
C LEU A 194 19.46 6.92 -13.84
N ARG A 195 20.23 6.40 -12.88
CA ARG A 195 19.71 5.63 -11.73
C ARG A 195 18.63 6.42 -10.98
N ASP A 196 18.94 7.67 -10.62
CA ASP A 196 18.03 8.52 -9.84
C ASP A 196 16.77 8.84 -10.64
N GLU A 197 16.89 9.12 -11.94
CA GLU A 197 15.75 9.28 -12.85
C GLU A 197 14.84 8.03 -12.85
N GLN A 198 15.43 6.82 -12.90
CA GLN A 198 14.63 5.60 -12.86
C GLN A 198 14.00 5.34 -11.49
N ALA A 199 14.66 5.71 -10.40
CA ALA A 199 14.09 5.63 -9.05
C ALA A 199 12.84 6.53 -8.94
N GLU A 200 12.89 7.76 -9.46
CA GLU A 200 11.75 8.69 -9.47
C GLU A 200 10.57 8.16 -10.29
N ILE A 201 10.84 7.51 -11.44
CA ILE A 201 9.79 6.87 -12.24
C ILE A 201 9.10 5.77 -11.44
N ILE A 202 9.86 4.89 -10.79
CA ILE A 202 9.29 3.81 -9.97
C ILE A 202 8.47 4.39 -8.82
N GLN A 203 9.01 5.37 -8.08
CA GLN A 203 8.32 6.02 -6.97
C GLN A 203 6.99 6.63 -7.41
N SER A 204 6.98 7.34 -8.54
CA SER A 204 5.78 8.00 -9.08
C SER A 204 4.73 7.00 -9.59
N LYS A 205 5.15 5.88 -10.20
CA LYS A 205 4.22 4.83 -10.65
C LYS A 205 3.62 4.05 -9.49
N LEU A 206 4.43 3.67 -8.50
CA LEU A 206 3.93 2.94 -7.34
C LEU A 206 3.03 3.79 -6.43
N ALA A 207 3.18 5.12 -6.47
CA ALA A 207 2.28 6.05 -5.78
C ALA A 207 0.81 5.93 -6.21
N LEU A 208 0.56 5.54 -7.46
CA LEU A 208 -0.79 5.40 -8.01
C LEU A 208 -1.50 4.15 -7.48
N VAL A 209 -0.78 3.13 -7.03
CA VAL A 209 -1.41 1.86 -6.60
C VAL A 209 -2.34 2.05 -5.40
N PRO A 210 -1.88 2.55 -4.23
CA PRO A 210 -2.76 2.71 -3.09
C PRO A 210 -3.81 3.82 -3.27
N SER A 211 -3.52 4.85 -4.08
CA SER A 211 -4.46 5.95 -4.32
C SER A 211 -5.62 5.53 -5.21
N VAL A 212 -5.34 4.86 -6.34
CA VAL A 212 -6.39 4.30 -7.21
C VAL A 212 -7.21 3.25 -6.46
N ARG A 213 -6.56 2.33 -5.74
CA ARG A 213 -7.30 1.30 -4.99
C ARG A 213 -8.10 1.86 -3.82
N GLY A 214 -7.62 2.89 -3.13
CA GLY A 214 -8.39 3.59 -2.11
C GLY A 214 -9.71 4.13 -2.67
N VAL A 215 -9.65 4.85 -3.80
CA VAL A 215 -10.85 5.38 -4.47
C VAL A 215 -11.75 4.27 -5.01
N PHE A 216 -11.18 3.27 -5.69
CA PHE A 216 -11.92 2.11 -6.20
C PHE A 216 -12.79 1.48 -5.12
N TYR A 217 -12.20 1.21 -3.95
CA TYR A 217 -12.89 0.53 -2.86
C TYR A 217 -13.90 1.42 -2.11
N LEU A 218 -13.66 2.74 -2.02
CA LEU A 218 -14.68 3.69 -1.54
C LEU A 218 -15.92 3.65 -2.43
N GLN A 219 -15.71 3.70 -3.76
CA GLN A 219 -16.80 3.73 -4.74
C GLN A 219 -17.51 2.38 -4.86
N SER A 220 -16.78 1.26 -4.79
CA SER A 220 -17.35 -0.08 -4.73
C SER A 220 -18.18 -0.28 -3.46
N GLY A 221 -17.68 0.19 -2.31
CA GLY A 221 -18.43 0.18 -1.05
C GLY A 221 -19.70 1.02 -1.11
N LYS A 222 -19.60 2.22 -1.68
CA LYS A 222 -20.75 3.11 -1.93
C LYS A 222 -21.83 2.43 -2.77
N ALA A 223 -21.44 1.78 -3.87
CA ALA A 223 -22.36 1.09 -4.77
C ALA A 223 -23.11 -0.05 -4.05
N ALA A 224 -22.39 -0.90 -3.30
CA ALA A 224 -22.97 -2.01 -2.55
C ALA A 224 -23.96 -1.57 -1.46
N LEU A 225 -23.69 -0.44 -0.79
CA LEU A 225 -24.58 0.11 0.24
C LEU A 225 -25.79 0.84 -0.35
N ALA A 226 -25.74 1.24 -1.62
CA ALA A 226 -26.83 1.95 -2.31
C ALA A 226 -27.86 1.02 -2.98
N GLU A 227 -27.67 -0.30 -2.92
CA GLU A 227 -28.63 -1.27 -3.44
C GLU A 227 -30.00 -1.18 -2.72
N GLU A 228 -31.08 -1.62 -3.39
CA GLU A 228 -32.43 -1.63 -2.80
C GLU A 228 -32.47 -2.41 -1.47
N VAL A 229 -31.67 -3.48 -1.39
CA VAL A 229 -31.32 -4.16 -0.16
C VAL A 229 -29.80 -4.03 0.01
N PRO A 230 -29.30 -3.18 0.93
CA PRO A 230 -27.87 -2.94 1.06
C PRO A 230 -27.07 -4.23 1.31
N ASP A 231 -26.04 -4.48 0.50
CA ASP A 231 -25.05 -5.53 0.76
C ASP A 231 -24.03 -5.02 1.78
N TYR A 232 -24.39 -5.05 3.06
CA TYR A 232 -23.46 -4.67 4.14
C TYR A 232 -22.20 -5.53 4.15
N GLY A 233 -22.29 -6.81 3.79
CA GLY A 233 -21.13 -7.70 3.76
C GLY A 233 -20.11 -7.29 2.70
N GLY A 234 -20.57 -7.03 1.47
CA GLY A 234 -19.72 -6.54 0.38
C GLY A 234 -19.29 -5.09 0.58
N GLY A 235 -20.20 -4.21 0.99
CA GLY A 235 -19.93 -2.81 1.24
C GLY A 235 -18.86 -2.62 2.32
N PHE A 236 -19.01 -3.25 3.48
CA PHE A 236 -18.03 -3.13 4.57
C PHE A 236 -16.70 -3.79 4.24
N HIS A 237 -16.71 -4.88 3.48
CA HIS A 237 -15.48 -5.48 2.98
C HIS A 237 -14.69 -4.49 2.12
N ALA A 238 -15.35 -3.89 1.12
CA ALA A 238 -14.74 -2.89 0.25
C ALA A 238 -14.25 -1.68 1.07
N LEU A 239 -15.08 -1.10 1.93
CA LEU A 239 -14.70 0.05 2.76
C LEU A 239 -13.55 -0.25 3.75
N SER A 240 -13.44 -1.49 4.23
CA SER A 240 -12.31 -1.91 5.07
C SER A 240 -11.02 -2.08 4.26
N GLU A 241 -11.10 -2.51 3.00
CA GLU A 241 -9.96 -2.46 2.08
C GLU A 241 -9.58 -1.00 1.77
N ALA A 242 -10.56 -0.11 1.53
CA ALA A 242 -10.34 1.31 1.33
C ALA A 242 -9.62 1.95 2.52
N PHE A 243 -10.06 1.67 3.76
CA PHE A 243 -9.43 2.15 4.97
C PHE A 243 -7.92 1.86 4.98
N GLY A 244 -7.51 0.61 4.73
CA GLY A 244 -6.09 0.26 4.76
C GLY A 244 -5.29 0.84 3.57
N PHE A 245 -5.93 1.08 2.42
CA PHE A 245 -5.30 1.81 1.31
C PHE A 245 -5.15 3.31 1.59
N ILE A 246 -6.15 3.95 2.20
CA ILE A 246 -6.06 5.33 2.69
C ILE A 246 -4.94 5.44 3.74
N TYR A 247 -4.87 4.49 4.67
CA TYR A 247 -3.77 4.42 5.65
C TYR A 247 -2.40 4.33 4.95
N SER A 248 -2.32 3.61 3.83
CA SER A 248 -1.10 3.45 3.05
C SER A 248 -0.62 4.74 2.37
N LEU A 249 -1.48 5.75 2.18
CA LEU A 249 -1.13 6.98 1.47
C LEU A 249 -0.08 7.82 2.20
N GLN A 250 0.08 7.67 3.52
CA GLN A 250 1.14 8.36 4.28
C GLN A 250 2.56 7.87 3.94
N PHE A 251 2.70 6.73 3.25
CA PHE A 251 3.99 6.19 2.80
C PHE A 251 4.28 6.52 1.32
N VAL A 252 3.33 7.17 0.63
CA VAL A 252 3.45 7.48 -0.78
C VAL A 252 4.30 8.72 -0.98
N LYS A 253 5.48 8.56 -1.58
CA LYS A 253 6.43 9.64 -1.83
C LYS A 253 5.98 10.54 -2.98
N ASN A 254 5.96 11.84 -2.73
CA ASN A 254 5.87 12.88 -3.76
C ASN A 254 7.29 13.26 -4.17
N THR A 255 7.69 12.84 -5.37
CA THR A 255 9.03 13.08 -5.92
C THR A 255 9.30 14.55 -6.21
N ALA A 256 8.26 15.34 -6.49
CA ALA A 256 8.40 16.78 -6.75
C ALA A 256 8.67 17.59 -5.48
N THR A 257 8.14 17.18 -4.32
CA THR A 257 8.35 17.87 -3.04
C THR A 257 9.39 17.20 -2.14
N GLY A 258 9.73 15.93 -2.41
CA GLY A 258 10.60 15.12 -1.57
C GLY A 258 9.95 14.63 -0.27
N THR A 259 8.64 14.82 -0.09
CA THR A 259 7.87 14.44 1.11
C THR A 259 6.75 13.47 0.76
N ALA A 260 6.04 12.91 1.75
CA ALA A 260 4.82 12.14 1.47
C ALA A 260 3.71 13.03 0.88
N TYR A 261 2.82 12.45 0.07
CA TYR A 261 1.61 13.14 -0.44
C TYR A 261 0.62 13.51 0.67
N TYR A 262 0.57 12.70 1.72
CA TYR A 262 -0.23 12.94 2.91
C TYR A 262 0.65 12.81 4.14
N SER A 263 0.47 13.72 5.09
CA SER A 263 0.95 13.54 6.45
C SER A 263 0.11 12.51 7.20
N LYS A 264 0.65 11.95 8.29
CA LYS A 264 -0.11 11.06 9.19
C LYS A 264 -1.38 11.75 9.70
N THR A 265 -1.31 13.03 10.07
CA THR A 265 -2.48 13.78 10.56
C THR A 265 -3.58 13.91 9.51
N GLU A 266 -3.24 14.13 8.24
CA GLU A 266 -4.24 14.16 7.17
C GLU A 266 -4.86 12.79 6.93
N ILE A 267 -4.08 11.72 6.98
CA ILE A 267 -4.60 10.35 6.89
C ILE A 267 -5.51 10.02 8.06
N ASP A 268 -5.11 10.35 9.28
CA ASP A 268 -5.94 10.16 10.47
C ASP A 268 -7.27 10.93 10.34
N ALA A 269 -7.26 12.12 9.75
CA ALA A 269 -8.47 12.90 9.48
C ALA A 269 -9.39 12.26 8.44
N LEU A 270 -8.85 11.74 7.32
CA LEU A 270 -9.64 11.03 6.30
C LEU A 270 -10.25 9.74 6.87
N LEU A 271 -9.49 8.99 7.66
CA LEU A 271 -9.97 7.77 8.30
C LEU A 271 -11.02 8.06 9.36
N ALA A 272 -10.85 9.14 10.12
CA ALA A 272 -11.87 9.61 11.06
C ALA A 272 -13.16 10.05 10.35
N GLN A 273 -13.03 10.70 9.18
CA GLN A 273 -14.19 11.07 8.36
C GLN A 273 -14.94 9.82 7.87
N LEU A 274 -14.23 8.79 7.38
CA LEU A 274 -14.82 7.55 6.87
C LEU A 274 -15.73 6.83 7.88
N VAL A 275 -15.43 6.93 9.17
CA VAL A 275 -16.22 6.28 10.25
C VAL A 275 -16.94 7.31 11.14
N GLY A 276 -17.04 8.56 10.69
CA GLY A 276 -17.40 9.71 11.52
C GLY A 276 -18.82 10.26 11.34
N ASP A 277 -19.60 9.75 10.38
CA ASP A 277 -20.94 10.24 10.07
C ASP A 277 -21.99 9.92 11.16
N GLY A 278 -21.66 9.00 12.07
CA GLY A 278 -22.50 8.61 13.20
C GLY A 278 -21.75 7.81 14.26
N GLU A 279 -22.47 7.28 15.25
CA GLU A 279 -21.87 6.55 16.38
C GLU A 279 -21.45 5.13 16.00
N ASN A 280 -21.94 4.60 14.88
CA ASN A 280 -21.77 3.21 14.47
C ASN A 280 -20.80 3.04 13.29
N GLY A 281 -19.94 4.02 13.00
CA GLY A 281 -18.91 3.87 11.96
C GLY A 281 -19.50 3.62 10.57
N LEU A 282 -19.09 2.53 9.91
CA LEU A 282 -19.51 2.22 8.53
C LEU A 282 -21.02 1.94 8.41
N TRP A 283 -21.71 1.64 9.51
CA TRP A 283 -23.16 1.50 9.52
C TRP A 283 -23.88 2.84 9.24
N ASP A 284 -23.24 3.96 9.58
CA ASP A 284 -23.80 5.31 9.46
C ASP A 284 -23.16 6.10 8.30
N VAL A 285 -22.18 5.52 7.59
CA VAL A 285 -21.44 6.21 6.53
C VAL A 285 -22.36 6.61 5.38
N THR A 286 -22.18 7.83 4.90
CA THR A 286 -22.97 8.40 3.81
C THR A 286 -22.23 8.35 2.48
N SER A 287 -22.99 8.28 1.38
CA SER A 287 -22.43 8.38 0.03
C SER A 287 -21.66 9.69 -0.19
N GLU A 288 -22.12 10.79 0.42
CA GLU A 288 -21.45 12.10 0.35
C GLU A 288 -20.04 12.03 0.96
N THR A 289 -19.89 11.45 2.15
CA THR A 289 -18.58 11.24 2.78
C THR A 289 -17.66 10.37 1.92
N LEU A 290 -18.17 9.29 1.32
CA LEU A 290 -17.37 8.43 0.44
C LEU A 290 -16.91 9.16 -0.83
N ASP A 291 -17.76 10.03 -1.38
CA ASP A 291 -17.43 10.86 -2.54
C ASP A 291 -16.43 11.95 -2.21
N ASP A 292 -16.59 12.65 -1.08
CA ASP A 292 -15.65 13.68 -0.63
C ASP A 292 -14.23 13.13 -0.43
N ILE A 293 -14.11 11.96 0.22
CA ILE A 293 -12.80 11.31 0.42
C ILE A 293 -12.22 10.88 -0.93
N SER A 294 -13.06 10.34 -1.83
CA SER A 294 -12.62 9.90 -3.16
C SER A 294 -12.10 11.06 -4.00
N GLU A 295 -12.83 12.18 -4.04
CA GLU A 295 -12.45 13.39 -4.76
C GLU A 295 -11.18 14.03 -4.18
N ASN A 296 -11.02 14.03 -2.85
CA ASN A 296 -9.81 14.50 -2.18
C ASN A 296 -8.56 13.73 -2.67
N ILE A 297 -8.65 12.40 -2.66
CA ILE A 297 -7.57 11.52 -3.10
C ILE A 297 -7.31 11.70 -4.59
N ALA A 298 -8.34 11.57 -5.43
CA ALA A 298 -8.21 11.65 -6.88
C ALA A 298 -7.59 12.97 -7.33
N THR A 299 -8.09 14.09 -6.79
CA THR A 299 -7.56 15.44 -7.08
C THR A 299 -6.09 15.56 -6.70
N ARG A 300 -5.69 15.06 -5.52
CA ARG A 300 -4.31 15.19 -5.05
C ARG A 300 -3.31 14.40 -5.90
N PHE A 301 -3.74 13.26 -6.44
CA PHE A 301 -2.92 12.41 -7.31
C PHE A 301 -3.07 12.70 -8.80
N GLY A 302 -3.99 13.59 -9.19
CA GLY A 302 -4.14 14.06 -10.57
C GLY A 302 -4.90 13.10 -11.48
N PHE A 303 -5.84 12.32 -10.94
CA PHE A 303 -6.78 11.48 -11.70
C PHE A 303 -8.23 11.82 -11.31
N THR A 304 -9.23 11.26 -12.00
CA THR A 304 -10.65 11.44 -11.63
C THR A 304 -11.22 10.22 -10.91
N VAL A 305 -12.29 10.41 -10.14
CA VAL A 305 -12.95 9.29 -9.43
C VAL A 305 -13.39 8.22 -10.43
N GLU A 306 -13.89 8.62 -11.61
CA GLU A 306 -14.33 7.69 -12.66
C GLU A 306 -13.19 6.82 -13.19
N MET A 307 -11.99 7.39 -13.39
CA MET A 307 -10.82 6.61 -13.82
C MET A 307 -10.49 5.53 -12.77
N ALA A 308 -10.57 5.84 -11.49
CA ALA A 308 -10.21 4.89 -10.43
C ALA A 308 -11.35 3.92 -10.05
N ALA A 309 -12.61 4.28 -10.30
CA ALA A 309 -13.79 3.49 -9.96
C ALA A 309 -14.23 2.55 -11.08
N SER A 310 -13.51 2.50 -12.21
CA SER A 310 -13.88 1.64 -13.33
C SER A 310 -13.82 0.17 -12.90
N GLU A 311 -14.94 -0.53 -13.05
CA GLU A 311 -14.92 -1.99 -13.04
C GLU A 311 -14.49 -2.40 -14.44
N THR A 312 -13.27 -2.91 -14.58
CA THR A 312 -12.87 -3.55 -15.84
C THR A 312 -13.83 -4.72 -16.09
N GLU A 313 -14.67 -4.59 -17.12
CA GLU A 313 -15.56 -5.64 -17.67
C GLU A 313 -14.80 -6.94 -18.00
#